data_AF-A0A6G8CTC0-F1
#
_entry.id   AF-A0A6G8CTC0-F1
#
_cell.length_a   1.000
_cell.length_b   1.000
_cell.length_c   1.000
_cell.angle_alpha   90.00
_cell.angle_beta   90.00
_cell.angle_gamma   90.00
#
_symmetry.space_group_name_H-M   'P 1'
#
loop_
_entity.id
_entity.type
_entity.pdbx_description
1 polymer ?
#
loop_
_entity_poly.entity_id
_entity_poly.type
_entity_poly.pdbx_seq_one_letter_code
_entity_poly.pdbx_strand_id
1 'polypeptide(L)'
;MNAQMSPSKLNDDAVLRVSHVSKEYKLYDSPRERFKALFSNKVRHRSHWALKDINFELKRGQCVGVVGDNGAGKSSLLKLLAGTMQPSSGTVDRVGRVTAILELGAGFHPEFSGRDNLYFAGSLIGISHEEMAKLEPGIIAFSELGDAMDRAVKTYSSGMTVRLAFALITAVPPDVLIIDEALAVGDQHFQKKCVARIMEFRDAGCTILFCSHSSYHIRHLCDQAIWLKGGQVMEMGPTEAVMGSYEMHSRLRSDAAAPAPHLALIEGSGDEIDVTLNALDDDLPAESATTGTRMPSSPDGLGASMLSVAIADLGEGKPPLLESVDLVVTFHVRGRGDERPNLGFMIEQSQGTGITSLATHEEGAHPRRLADGTWESVLRFPNLPLHSGEYVVSAYLFDESGLVLYDAWLHYQHFRFVSPTLMPGLVRLPHEWT
;
A
#
# COMPACT_ATOMS: atom_id res chain seq x y z
N MET A 1 50.69 -19.51 -22.21
CA MET A 1 50.29 -19.64 -20.80
C MET A 1 48.97 -18.91 -20.62
N ASN A 2 47.87 -19.61 -20.80
CA ASN A 2 46.51 -19.10 -20.59
C ASN A 2 46.15 -19.27 -19.12
N ALA A 3 46.05 -18.17 -18.39
CA ALA A 3 45.40 -18.18 -17.08
C ALA A 3 43.90 -18.07 -17.30
N GLN A 4 43.21 -19.21 -17.21
CA GLN A 4 41.76 -19.27 -17.08
C GLN A 4 41.37 -18.57 -15.77
N MET A 5 40.68 -17.43 -15.89
CA MET A 5 39.91 -16.87 -14.79
C MET A 5 38.78 -17.85 -14.48
N SER A 6 38.87 -18.48 -13.32
CA SER A 6 37.80 -19.26 -12.70
C SER A 6 36.55 -18.37 -12.53
N PRO A 7 35.34 -18.83 -12.92
CA PRO A 7 34.12 -18.09 -12.63
C PRO A 7 33.96 -18.01 -11.13
N SER A 8 33.82 -16.78 -10.62
CA SER A 8 33.42 -16.51 -9.24
C SER A 8 32.21 -17.37 -8.90
N LYS A 9 32.29 -18.18 -7.84
CA LYS A 9 31.12 -18.85 -7.24
C LYS A 9 30.11 -17.76 -6.86
N LEU A 10 29.11 -17.57 -7.72
CA LEU A 10 28.00 -16.66 -7.53
C LEU A 10 27.08 -17.21 -6.45
N ASN A 11 26.49 -16.33 -5.65
CA ASN A 11 25.49 -16.64 -4.64
C ASN A 11 24.34 -17.44 -5.28
N ASP A 12 24.21 -18.71 -4.88
CA ASP A 12 23.30 -19.71 -5.46
C ASP A 12 21.84 -19.60 -4.94
N ASP A 13 21.49 -18.44 -4.37
CA ASP A 13 20.24 -18.25 -3.61
C ASP A 13 19.28 -17.22 -4.26
N ALA A 14 19.64 -16.65 -5.41
CA ALA A 14 18.78 -15.72 -6.14
C ALA A 14 17.68 -16.48 -6.90
N VAL A 15 16.42 -16.18 -6.62
CA VAL A 15 15.25 -16.76 -7.30
C VAL A 15 14.72 -15.91 -8.45
N LEU A 16 14.99 -14.59 -8.41
CA LEU A 16 14.77 -13.67 -9.53
C LEU A 16 16.02 -12.80 -9.71
N ARG A 17 16.48 -12.69 -10.96
CA ARG A 17 17.59 -11.81 -11.35
C ARG A 17 17.16 -10.93 -12.50
N VAL A 18 17.22 -9.62 -12.31
CA VAL A 18 16.87 -8.61 -13.29
C VAL A 18 18.14 -7.90 -13.72
N SER A 19 18.51 -8.02 -15.00
CA SER A 19 19.76 -7.47 -15.54
C SER A 19 19.48 -6.52 -16.71
N HIS A 20 19.77 -5.24 -16.51
CA HIS A 20 19.61 -4.15 -17.49
C HIS A 20 18.24 -4.06 -18.16
N VAL A 21 17.19 -4.36 -17.38
CA VAL A 21 15.84 -4.47 -17.93
C VAL A 21 15.24 -3.11 -18.22
N SER A 22 14.83 -2.90 -19.46
CA SER A 22 14.07 -1.73 -19.87
C SER A 22 12.79 -2.13 -20.59
N LYS A 23 11.74 -1.30 -20.45
CA LYS A 23 10.47 -1.49 -21.13
C LYS A 23 9.99 -0.22 -21.80
N GLU A 24 9.90 -0.30 -23.11
CA GLU A 24 9.36 0.74 -23.99
C GLU A 24 7.96 0.36 -24.46
N TYR A 25 7.01 1.29 -24.34
CA TYR A 25 5.73 1.27 -25.02
C TYR A 25 5.75 2.26 -26.18
N LYS A 26 5.54 1.76 -27.40
CA LYS A 26 5.47 2.58 -28.62
C LYS A 26 4.04 3.08 -28.81
N LEU A 27 3.84 4.37 -28.65
CA LEU A 27 2.56 5.04 -28.81
C LEU A 27 2.44 5.57 -30.24
N TYR A 28 1.37 5.18 -30.93
CA TYR A 28 1.05 5.63 -32.28
C TYR A 28 -0.25 6.43 -32.24
N ASP A 29 -0.31 7.57 -32.92
CA ASP A 29 -1.50 8.42 -32.91
C ASP A 29 -2.70 7.78 -33.65
N SER A 30 -2.45 6.79 -34.52
CA SER A 30 -3.51 5.99 -35.14
C SER A 30 -3.03 4.61 -35.61
N PRO A 31 -3.94 3.63 -35.81
CA PRO A 31 -3.61 2.34 -36.41
C PRO A 31 -2.97 2.45 -37.81
N ARG A 32 -3.38 3.46 -38.60
CA ARG A 32 -2.79 3.73 -39.92
C ARG A 32 -1.34 4.16 -39.82
N GLU A 33 -0.98 4.99 -38.85
CA GLU A 33 0.42 5.39 -38.62
C GLU A 33 1.26 4.21 -38.13
N ARG A 34 0.70 3.32 -37.31
CA ARG A 34 1.36 2.06 -36.94
C ARG A 34 1.65 1.18 -38.15
N PHE A 35 0.70 1.06 -39.09
CA PHE A 35 0.92 0.31 -40.33
C PHE A 35 1.99 0.97 -41.21
N LYS A 36 1.93 2.30 -41.41
CA LYS A 36 2.96 3.04 -42.17
C LYS A 36 4.35 2.92 -41.55
N ALA A 37 4.45 2.82 -40.23
CA ALA A 37 5.72 2.64 -39.53
C ALA A 37 6.38 1.26 -39.80
N LEU A 38 5.66 0.26 -40.28
CA LEU A 38 6.24 -1.03 -40.69
C LEU A 38 6.99 -0.94 -42.03
N PHE A 39 6.59 -0.02 -42.90
CA PHE A 39 7.14 0.13 -44.25
C PHE A 39 8.04 1.36 -44.42
N SER A 40 8.24 2.13 -43.35
CA SER A 40 9.03 3.37 -43.36
C SER A 40 10.08 3.33 -42.27
N ASN A 41 11.33 3.63 -42.62
CA ASN A 41 12.44 3.78 -41.67
C ASN A 41 12.34 5.03 -40.77
N LYS A 42 11.29 5.83 -40.90
CA LYS A 42 11.08 7.00 -40.03
C LYS A 42 10.41 6.58 -38.72
N VAL A 43 10.98 7.01 -37.60
CA VAL A 43 10.36 6.86 -36.27
C VAL A 43 9.07 7.67 -36.24
N ARG A 44 7.93 6.98 -36.28
CA ARG A 44 6.57 7.56 -36.27
C ARG A 44 5.79 7.23 -35.00
N HIS A 45 6.49 6.87 -33.94
CA HIS A 45 5.90 6.61 -32.63
C HIS A 45 6.51 7.53 -31.59
N ARG A 46 5.72 7.83 -30.56
CA ARG A 46 6.19 8.40 -29.32
C ARG A 46 6.58 7.25 -28.39
N SER A 47 7.78 7.30 -27.82
CA SER A 47 8.26 6.28 -26.90
C SER A 47 7.90 6.64 -25.48
N HIS A 48 7.18 5.77 -24.78
CA HIS A 48 6.99 5.85 -23.35
C HIS A 48 7.79 4.75 -22.67
N TRP A 49 8.86 5.13 -21.98
CA TRP A 49 9.71 4.21 -21.24
C TRP A 49 9.15 4.02 -19.84
N ALA A 50 8.45 2.91 -19.62
CA ALA A 50 7.89 2.55 -18.33
C ALA A 50 8.95 2.05 -17.35
N LEU A 51 10.01 1.41 -17.86
CA LEU A 51 11.18 1.00 -17.09
C LEU A 51 12.46 1.27 -17.88
N LYS A 52 13.52 1.64 -17.19
CA LYS A 52 14.81 2.04 -17.75
C LYS A 52 15.93 1.46 -16.91
N ASP A 53 16.67 0.54 -17.50
CA ASP A 53 17.91 -0.04 -16.97
C ASP A 53 17.80 -0.52 -15.50
N ILE A 54 16.77 -1.33 -15.22
CA ILE A 54 16.52 -1.89 -13.91
C ILE A 54 17.47 -3.06 -13.64
N ASN A 55 18.10 -3.04 -12.46
CA ASN A 55 19.06 -4.06 -12.01
C ASN A 55 18.82 -4.40 -10.54
N PHE A 56 18.43 -5.64 -10.24
CA PHE A 56 18.33 -6.15 -8.87
C PHE A 56 18.19 -7.68 -8.83
N GLU A 57 18.34 -8.25 -7.64
CA GLU A 57 18.16 -9.68 -7.37
C GLU A 57 17.24 -9.87 -6.15
N LEU A 58 16.33 -10.85 -6.21
CA LEU A 58 15.58 -11.34 -5.03
C LEU A 58 16.14 -12.68 -4.61
N LYS A 59 16.41 -12.81 -3.31
CA LYS A 59 16.89 -14.06 -2.71
C LYS A 59 15.72 -14.88 -2.17
N ARG A 60 15.94 -16.19 -2.04
CA ARG A 60 14.93 -17.11 -1.50
C ARG A 60 14.46 -16.67 -0.11
N GLY A 61 13.14 -16.75 0.11
CA GLY A 61 12.52 -16.45 1.41
C GLY A 61 12.47 -14.97 1.78
N GLN A 62 12.95 -14.06 0.91
CA GLN A 62 12.79 -12.62 1.14
C GLN A 62 11.36 -12.17 0.85
N CYS A 63 10.82 -11.31 1.70
CA CYS A 63 9.64 -10.51 1.38
C CYS A 63 10.06 -9.09 1.01
N VAL A 64 9.80 -8.69 -0.23
CA VAL A 64 10.25 -7.41 -0.81
C VAL A 64 9.06 -6.56 -1.23
N GLY A 65 8.95 -5.37 -0.65
CA GLY A 65 7.95 -4.35 -1.01
C GLY A 65 8.34 -3.58 -2.28
N VAL A 66 7.39 -3.23 -3.14
CA VAL A 66 7.62 -2.32 -4.28
C VAL A 66 6.80 -1.06 -4.09
N VAL A 67 7.47 0.08 -3.90
CA VAL A 67 6.84 1.39 -3.66
C VAL A 67 7.23 2.40 -4.73
N GLY A 68 6.42 3.44 -4.87
CA GLY A 68 6.62 4.48 -5.87
C GLY A 68 5.30 5.07 -6.35
N ASP A 69 5.37 6.24 -6.97
CA ASP A 69 4.20 6.98 -7.42
C ASP A 69 3.40 6.25 -8.52
N ASN A 70 2.20 6.75 -8.78
CA ASN A 70 1.42 6.32 -9.94
C ASN A 70 2.20 6.62 -11.22
N GLY A 71 2.29 5.62 -12.10
CA GLY A 71 3.10 5.72 -13.32
C GLY A 71 4.61 5.52 -13.12
N ALA A 72 5.10 5.16 -11.92
CA ALA A 72 6.51 4.89 -11.68
C ALA A 72 7.05 3.61 -12.37
N GLY A 73 6.16 2.74 -12.88
CA GLY A 73 6.52 1.50 -13.57
C GLY A 73 6.26 0.21 -12.79
N LYS A 74 5.65 0.27 -11.60
CA LYS A 74 5.38 -0.89 -10.71
C LYS A 74 4.68 -2.05 -11.44
N SER A 75 3.50 -1.82 -12.01
CA SER A 75 2.74 -2.87 -12.72
C SER A 75 3.50 -3.43 -13.93
N SER A 76 4.29 -2.59 -14.63
CA SER A 76 5.16 -3.07 -15.71
C SER A 76 6.27 -3.97 -15.19
N LEU A 77 6.87 -3.64 -14.04
CA LEU A 77 7.87 -4.48 -13.39
C LEU A 77 7.27 -5.83 -12.98
N LEU A 78 6.12 -5.81 -12.30
CA LEU A 78 5.43 -7.02 -11.86
C LEU A 78 5.08 -7.95 -13.03
N LYS A 79 4.56 -7.40 -14.15
CA LYS A 79 4.27 -8.17 -15.37
C LYS A 79 5.53 -8.76 -16.03
N LEU A 80 6.65 -8.05 -15.99
CA LEU A 80 7.93 -8.58 -16.47
C LEU A 80 8.39 -9.73 -15.58
N LEU A 81 8.37 -9.56 -14.26
CA LEU A 81 8.79 -10.60 -13.31
C LEU A 81 7.89 -11.84 -13.39
N ALA A 82 6.57 -11.65 -13.53
CA ALA A 82 5.61 -12.72 -13.73
C ALA A 82 5.75 -13.44 -15.09
N GLY A 83 6.46 -12.85 -16.05
CA GLY A 83 6.63 -13.43 -17.39
C GLY A 83 5.43 -13.22 -18.33
N THR A 84 4.41 -12.47 -17.91
CA THR A 84 3.26 -12.09 -18.75
C THR A 84 3.62 -10.99 -19.75
N MET A 85 4.78 -10.34 -19.57
CA MET A 85 5.33 -9.36 -20.50
C MET A 85 6.81 -9.62 -20.75
N GLN A 86 7.27 -9.39 -21.98
CA GLN A 86 8.69 -9.42 -22.33
C GLN A 86 9.36 -8.04 -22.20
N PRO A 87 10.64 -7.99 -21.79
CA PRO A 87 11.41 -6.75 -21.76
C PRO A 87 11.69 -6.24 -23.19
N SER A 88 11.90 -4.94 -23.33
CA SER A 88 12.39 -4.36 -24.60
C SER A 88 13.89 -4.53 -24.76
N SER A 89 14.63 -4.56 -23.64
CA SER A 89 16.05 -4.89 -23.55
C SER A 89 16.37 -5.45 -22.16
N GLY A 90 17.50 -6.13 -22.02
CA GLY A 90 17.89 -6.79 -20.77
C GLY A 90 17.26 -8.17 -20.60
N THR A 91 17.48 -8.78 -19.44
CA THR A 91 17.07 -10.17 -19.15
C THR A 91 16.45 -10.30 -17.76
N VAL A 92 15.49 -11.22 -17.63
CA VAL A 92 14.88 -11.61 -16.36
C VAL A 92 15.02 -13.12 -16.22
N ASP A 93 15.90 -13.56 -15.32
CA ASP A 93 16.07 -14.97 -14.99
C ASP A 93 15.20 -15.34 -13.78
N ARG A 94 14.60 -16.53 -13.83
CA ARG A 94 13.65 -17.03 -12.82
C ARG A 94 14.04 -18.45 -12.45
N VAL A 95 14.07 -18.74 -11.16
CA VAL A 95 14.32 -20.08 -10.64
C VAL A 95 13.09 -20.52 -9.84
N GLY A 96 12.52 -21.67 -10.20
CA GLY A 96 11.33 -22.22 -9.57
C GLY A 96 10.02 -21.73 -10.18
N ARG A 97 8.90 -22.06 -9.52
CA ARG A 97 7.56 -21.66 -9.92
C ARG A 97 7.26 -20.23 -9.45
N VAL A 98 7.11 -19.33 -10.42
CA VAL A 98 6.63 -17.96 -10.18
C VAL A 98 5.11 -17.94 -10.33
N THR A 99 4.43 -17.61 -9.24
CA THR A 99 2.98 -17.40 -9.23
C THR A 99 2.71 -15.92 -9.01
N ALA A 100 1.86 -15.34 -9.86
CA ALA A 100 1.55 -13.92 -9.80
C ALA A 100 0.05 -13.72 -9.64
N ILE A 101 -0.34 -13.09 -8.54
CA ILE A 101 -1.71 -12.64 -8.26
C ILE A 101 -1.89 -11.28 -8.94
N LEU A 102 -1.77 -11.29 -10.27
CA LEU A 102 -1.97 -10.13 -11.14
C LEU A 102 -3.24 -10.38 -11.94
N GLU A 103 -4.18 -9.44 -11.94
CA GLU A 103 -5.37 -9.52 -12.80
C GLU A 103 -6.17 -10.83 -12.54
N LEU A 104 -6.44 -11.14 -11.27
CA LEU A 104 -7.17 -12.35 -10.84
C LEU A 104 -8.42 -12.63 -11.68
N GLY A 105 -8.53 -13.84 -12.20
CA GLY A 105 -9.64 -14.27 -13.06
C GLY A 105 -9.39 -14.06 -14.56
N ALA A 106 -8.30 -13.39 -14.95
CA ALA A 106 -7.82 -13.39 -16.32
C ALA A 106 -7.46 -14.84 -16.73
N GLY A 107 -8.22 -15.38 -17.69
CA GLY A 107 -8.06 -16.76 -18.16
C GLY A 107 -9.26 -17.66 -17.87
N PHE A 108 -10.25 -17.22 -17.09
CA PHE A 108 -11.52 -17.95 -17.02
C PHE A 108 -12.35 -17.76 -18.28
N HIS A 109 -12.90 -18.86 -18.78
CA HIS A 109 -13.83 -18.89 -19.89
C HIS A 109 -15.26 -18.64 -19.36
N PRO A 110 -15.97 -17.57 -19.81
CA PRO A 110 -17.26 -17.18 -19.22
C PRO A 110 -18.36 -18.23 -19.34
N GLU A 111 -18.34 -19.03 -20.41
CA GLU A 111 -19.33 -20.09 -20.66
C GLU A 111 -19.05 -21.39 -19.90
N PHE A 112 -17.86 -21.54 -19.32
CA PHE A 112 -17.48 -22.74 -18.58
C PHE A 112 -17.97 -22.66 -17.14
N SER A 113 -18.28 -23.81 -16.54
CA SER A 113 -18.57 -23.87 -15.11
C SER A 113 -17.36 -23.45 -14.29
N GLY A 114 -17.55 -23.16 -13.00
CA GLY A 114 -16.42 -22.94 -12.09
C GLY A 114 -15.46 -24.12 -12.09
N ARG A 115 -16.00 -25.35 -12.11
CA ARG A 115 -15.24 -26.59 -12.15
C ARG A 115 -14.45 -26.74 -13.44
N ASP A 116 -15.08 -26.55 -14.59
CA ASP A 116 -14.41 -26.58 -15.90
C ASP A 116 -13.29 -25.53 -15.98
N ASN A 117 -13.52 -24.36 -15.37
CA ASN A 117 -12.50 -23.32 -15.28
C ASN A 117 -11.31 -23.71 -14.39
N LEU A 118 -11.49 -24.53 -13.34
CA LEU A 118 -10.36 -25.06 -12.57
C LEU A 118 -9.44 -25.89 -13.47
N TYR A 119 -10.01 -26.79 -14.27
CA TYR A 119 -9.22 -27.62 -15.18
C TYR A 119 -8.63 -26.80 -16.33
N PHE A 120 -9.40 -25.90 -16.93
CA PHE A 120 -8.94 -25.06 -18.03
C PHE A 120 -7.82 -24.12 -17.58
N ALA A 121 -8.07 -23.25 -16.60
CA ALA A 121 -7.08 -22.29 -16.14
C ALA A 121 -5.92 -22.96 -15.40
N GLY A 122 -6.18 -24.06 -14.68
CA GLY A 122 -5.13 -24.91 -14.08
C GLY A 122 -4.12 -25.40 -15.12
N SER A 123 -4.59 -25.85 -16.28
CA SER A 123 -3.71 -26.28 -17.36
C SER A 123 -2.83 -25.16 -17.92
N LEU A 124 -3.34 -23.91 -17.95
CA LEU A 124 -2.59 -22.73 -18.39
C LEU A 124 -1.43 -22.38 -17.43
N ILE A 125 -1.58 -22.69 -16.15
CA ILE A 125 -0.53 -22.50 -15.12
C ILE A 125 0.26 -23.78 -14.84
N GLY A 126 0.13 -24.80 -15.71
CA GLY A 126 0.94 -26.01 -15.67
C GLY A 126 0.50 -27.05 -14.63
N ILE A 127 -0.75 -27.01 -14.18
CA ILE A 127 -1.34 -28.06 -13.33
C ILE A 127 -1.96 -29.12 -14.24
N SER A 128 -1.51 -30.37 -14.11
CA SER A 128 -2.08 -31.49 -14.87
C SER A 128 -3.50 -31.83 -14.40
N HIS A 129 -4.25 -32.54 -15.24
CA HIS A 129 -5.61 -32.97 -14.89
C HIS A 129 -5.63 -33.84 -13.62
N GLU A 130 -4.67 -34.75 -13.46
CA GLU A 130 -4.56 -35.62 -12.28
C GLU A 130 -4.19 -34.85 -10.99
N GLU A 131 -3.32 -33.84 -11.10
CA GLU A 131 -3.01 -32.97 -9.96
C GLU A 131 -4.22 -32.10 -9.61
N MET A 132 -4.93 -31.56 -10.60
CA MET A 132 -6.12 -30.75 -10.37
C MET A 132 -7.20 -31.53 -9.64
N ALA A 133 -7.45 -32.79 -10.02
CA ALA A 133 -8.42 -33.65 -9.34
C ALA A 133 -8.12 -33.85 -7.84
N LYS A 134 -6.83 -33.81 -7.45
CA LYS A 134 -6.41 -33.90 -6.04
C LYS A 134 -6.57 -32.58 -5.29
N LEU A 135 -6.36 -31.45 -5.98
CA LEU A 135 -6.43 -30.10 -5.41
C LEU A 135 -7.87 -29.57 -5.33
N GLU A 136 -8.71 -29.99 -6.26
CA GLU A 136 -10.08 -29.50 -6.46
C GLU A 136 -10.92 -29.44 -5.17
N PRO A 137 -10.96 -30.49 -4.31
CA PRO A 137 -11.72 -30.40 -3.05
C PRO A 137 -11.26 -29.26 -2.15
N GLY A 138 -9.95 -29.02 -2.06
CA GLY A 138 -9.38 -27.94 -1.26
C GLY A 138 -9.65 -26.55 -1.86
N ILE A 139 -9.64 -26.44 -3.20
CA ILE A 139 -9.98 -25.20 -3.91
C ILE A 139 -11.45 -24.84 -3.69
N ILE A 140 -12.35 -25.83 -3.81
CA ILE A 140 -13.79 -25.64 -3.59
C ILE A 140 -14.05 -25.20 -2.14
N ALA A 141 -13.43 -25.89 -1.18
CA ALA A 141 -13.54 -25.55 0.24
C ALA A 141 -13.00 -24.14 0.56
N PHE A 142 -11.85 -23.76 -0.01
CA PHE A 142 -11.27 -22.44 0.22
C PHE A 142 -12.13 -21.32 -0.39
N SER A 143 -12.61 -21.51 -1.63
CA SER A 143 -13.41 -20.52 -2.36
C SER A 143 -14.82 -20.32 -1.79
N GLU A 144 -15.35 -21.32 -1.05
CA GLU A 144 -16.70 -21.38 -0.45
C GLU A 144 -17.83 -21.09 -1.46
N LEU A 145 -17.64 -21.49 -2.70
CA LEU A 145 -18.64 -21.28 -3.77
C LEU A 145 -19.73 -22.35 -3.80
N GLY A 146 -19.52 -23.51 -3.16
CA GLY A 146 -20.51 -24.58 -3.07
C GLY A 146 -21.11 -24.95 -4.43
N ASP A 147 -22.44 -24.96 -4.52
CA ASP A 147 -23.20 -25.29 -5.73
C ASP A 147 -22.91 -24.38 -6.93
N ALA A 148 -22.37 -23.17 -6.69
CA ALA A 148 -21.98 -22.31 -7.79
C ALA A 148 -20.82 -22.90 -8.61
N MET A 149 -20.07 -23.88 -8.10
CA MET A 149 -19.00 -24.53 -8.87
C MET A 149 -19.50 -25.15 -10.18
N ASP A 150 -20.76 -25.58 -10.23
CA ASP A 150 -21.32 -26.28 -11.39
C ASP A 150 -22.09 -25.35 -12.35
N ARG A 151 -22.18 -24.04 -12.06
CA ARG A 151 -22.77 -23.03 -12.97
C ARG A 151 -21.71 -22.23 -13.72
N ALA A 152 -22.08 -21.71 -14.89
CA ALA A 152 -21.18 -20.93 -15.74
C ALA A 152 -20.65 -19.66 -15.04
N VAL A 153 -19.35 -19.38 -15.19
CA VAL A 153 -18.67 -18.24 -14.53
C VAL A 153 -19.25 -16.89 -14.94
N LYS A 154 -19.86 -16.75 -16.12
CA LYS A 154 -20.59 -15.51 -16.50
C LYS A 154 -21.73 -15.13 -15.55
N THR A 155 -22.22 -16.08 -14.74
CA THR A 155 -23.26 -15.86 -13.73
C THR A 155 -22.71 -15.50 -12.35
N TYR A 156 -21.38 -15.50 -12.19
CA TYR A 156 -20.72 -15.17 -10.93
C TYR A 156 -20.72 -13.66 -10.71
N SER A 157 -20.79 -13.24 -9.45
CA SER A 157 -20.40 -11.88 -9.10
C SER A 157 -18.89 -11.70 -9.27
N SER A 158 -18.42 -10.46 -9.34
CA SER A 158 -16.98 -10.15 -9.37
C SER A 158 -16.23 -10.79 -8.18
N GLY A 159 -16.82 -10.72 -6.97
CA GLY A 159 -16.26 -11.34 -5.77
C GLY A 159 -16.12 -12.85 -5.88
N MET A 160 -17.13 -13.55 -6.42
CA MET A 160 -17.04 -14.99 -6.62
C MET A 160 -15.94 -15.40 -7.61
N THR A 161 -15.82 -14.66 -8.71
CA THR A 161 -14.77 -14.89 -9.72
C THR A 161 -13.37 -14.74 -9.10
N VAL A 162 -13.18 -13.68 -8.30
CA VAL A 162 -11.93 -13.44 -7.57
C VAL A 162 -11.65 -14.56 -6.56
N ARG A 163 -12.67 -15.00 -5.81
CA ARG A 163 -12.55 -16.07 -4.82
C ARG A 163 -12.07 -17.38 -5.45
N LEU A 164 -12.67 -17.76 -6.58
CA LEU A 164 -12.26 -18.95 -7.33
C LEU A 164 -10.84 -18.80 -7.89
N ALA A 165 -10.52 -17.65 -8.48
CA ALA A 165 -9.21 -17.39 -9.04
C ALA A 165 -8.10 -17.45 -7.98
N PHE A 166 -8.30 -16.81 -6.83
CA PHE A 166 -7.34 -16.85 -5.72
C PHE A 166 -7.18 -18.28 -5.19
N ALA A 167 -8.30 -18.99 -4.98
CA ALA A 167 -8.28 -20.37 -4.50
C ALA A 167 -7.48 -21.29 -5.43
N LEU A 168 -7.67 -21.17 -6.75
CA LEU A 168 -6.93 -21.93 -7.76
C LEU A 168 -5.44 -21.56 -7.78
N ILE A 169 -5.12 -20.26 -7.86
CA ILE A 169 -3.74 -19.78 -8.01
C ILE A 169 -2.90 -20.10 -6.76
N THR A 170 -3.52 -20.12 -5.59
CA THR A 170 -2.87 -20.47 -4.31
C THR A 170 -3.06 -21.94 -3.90
N ALA A 171 -3.60 -22.78 -4.78
CA ALA A 171 -3.75 -24.21 -4.52
C ALA A 171 -2.40 -24.94 -4.47
N VAL A 172 -1.41 -24.41 -5.19
CA VAL A 172 -0.07 -24.97 -5.28
C VAL A 172 0.93 -23.98 -4.68
N PRO A 173 1.77 -24.41 -3.72
CA PRO A 173 2.79 -23.54 -3.15
C PRO A 173 3.77 -23.04 -4.22
N PRO A 174 4.00 -21.71 -4.31
CA PRO A 174 4.99 -21.15 -5.23
C PRO A 174 6.38 -21.01 -4.60
N ASP A 175 7.42 -20.99 -5.43
CA ASP A 175 8.77 -20.57 -5.00
C ASP A 175 8.84 -19.04 -4.87
N VAL A 176 8.15 -18.34 -5.78
CA VAL A 176 8.04 -16.88 -5.81
C VAL A 176 6.58 -16.48 -5.98
N LEU A 177 6.06 -15.69 -5.05
CA LEU A 177 4.72 -15.13 -5.08
C LEU A 177 4.78 -13.62 -5.35
N ILE A 178 4.19 -13.18 -6.46
CA ILE A 178 4.05 -11.77 -6.79
C ILE A 178 2.62 -11.34 -6.49
N ILE A 179 2.47 -10.26 -5.74
CA ILE A 179 1.17 -9.74 -5.31
C ILE A 179 1.09 -8.28 -5.73
N ASP A 180 0.09 -7.95 -6.54
CA ASP A 180 -0.32 -6.56 -6.78
C ASP A 180 -1.45 -6.20 -5.82
N GLU A 181 -1.71 -4.91 -5.61
CA GLU A 181 -2.63 -4.26 -4.66
C GLU A 181 -4.04 -4.90 -4.52
N ALA A 182 -4.39 -5.82 -5.41
CA ALA A 182 -5.53 -6.72 -5.42
C ALA A 182 -5.68 -7.67 -4.20
N LEU A 183 -4.98 -7.50 -3.09
CA LEU A 183 -5.44 -8.14 -1.83
C LEU A 183 -6.76 -7.55 -1.32
N ALA A 184 -7.17 -6.39 -1.84
CA ALA A 184 -8.43 -5.73 -1.51
C ALA A 184 -9.66 -6.24 -2.28
N VAL A 185 -9.58 -7.35 -3.03
CA VAL A 185 -10.75 -7.90 -3.74
C VAL A 185 -11.41 -9.08 -3.01
N GLY A 186 -12.75 -9.04 -2.95
CA GLY A 186 -13.57 -9.95 -2.16
C GLY A 186 -14.17 -9.26 -0.93
N ASP A 187 -15.02 -9.98 -0.20
CA ASP A 187 -15.53 -9.53 1.09
C ASP A 187 -14.43 -9.57 2.17
N GLN A 188 -14.59 -8.83 3.27
CA GLN A 188 -13.59 -8.78 4.34
C GLN A 188 -13.27 -10.14 4.96
N HIS A 189 -14.24 -11.07 5.00
CA HIS A 189 -13.99 -12.40 5.56
C HIS A 189 -13.03 -13.18 4.65
N PHE A 190 -13.25 -13.13 3.34
CA PHE A 190 -12.36 -13.76 2.37
C PHE A 190 -10.99 -13.09 2.30
N GLN A 191 -10.91 -11.76 2.44
CA GLN A 191 -9.62 -11.05 2.52
C GLN A 191 -8.75 -11.58 3.66
N LYS A 192 -9.31 -11.83 4.86
CA LYS A 192 -8.58 -12.48 5.96
C LYS A 192 -8.02 -13.84 5.55
N LYS A 193 -8.82 -14.67 4.87
CA LYS A 193 -8.37 -15.98 4.37
C LYS A 193 -7.23 -15.84 3.36
N CYS A 194 -7.30 -14.85 2.46
CA CYS A 194 -6.24 -14.56 1.51
C CYS A 194 -4.94 -14.18 2.20
N VAL A 195 -5.01 -13.25 3.16
CA VAL A 195 -3.85 -12.79 3.94
C VAL A 195 -3.26 -13.95 4.74
N ALA A 196 -4.09 -14.74 5.43
CA ALA A 196 -3.64 -15.93 6.16
C ALA A 196 -2.90 -16.92 5.23
N ARG A 197 -3.43 -17.20 4.03
CA ARG A 197 -2.77 -18.06 3.04
C ARG A 197 -1.42 -17.49 2.57
N ILE A 198 -1.30 -16.17 2.44
CA ILE A 198 -0.03 -15.53 2.05
C ILE A 198 0.99 -15.63 3.18
N MET A 199 0.56 -15.46 4.43
CA MET A 199 1.41 -15.66 5.61
C MET A 199 1.88 -17.12 5.73
N GLU A 200 0.99 -18.10 5.49
CA GLU A 200 1.36 -19.52 5.43
C GLU A 200 2.49 -19.77 4.41
N PHE A 201 2.45 -19.11 3.24
CA PHE A 201 3.52 -19.21 2.26
C PHE A 201 4.81 -18.53 2.74
N ARG A 202 4.71 -17.34 3.34
CA ARG A 202 5.86 -16.63 3.91
C ARG A 202 6.57 -17.49 4.95
N ASP A 203 5.82 -18.04 5.91
CA ASP A 203 6.34 -18.86 7.00
C ASP A 203 6.94 -20.18 6.50
N ALA A 204 6.44 -20.69 5.37
CA ALA A 204 7.02 -21.82 4.65
C ALA A 204 8.28 -21.48 3.82
N GLY A 205 8.76 -20.23 3.86
CA GLY A 205 9.97 -19.78 3.16
C GLY A 205 9.76 -19.38 1.69
N CYS A 206 8.52 -19.09 1.29
CA CYS A 206 8.23 -18.55 -0.04
C CYS A 206 8.86 -17.15 -0.20
N THR A 207 9.38 -16.85 -1.39
CA THR A 207 9.85 -15.50 -1.71
C THR A 207 8.66 -14.67 -2.16
N ILE A 208 8.46 -13.50 -1.55
CA ILE A 208 7.29 -12.66 -1.84
C ILE A 208 7.75 -11.32 -2.42
N LEU A 209 7.15 -10.92 -3.53
CA LEU A 209 7.22 -9.55 -4.04
C LEU A 209 5.85 -8.91 -3.88
N PHE A 210 5.77 -7.91 -3.02
CA PHE A 210 4.53 -7.28 -2.61
C PHE A 210 4.46 -5.83 -3.09
N CYS A 211 3.50 -5.51 -3.96
CA CYS A 211 3.25 -4.14 -4.41
C CYS A 211 1.98 -3.63 -3.72
N SER A 212 2.12 -2.58 -2.90
CA SER A 212 0.99 -1.95 -2.22
C SER A 212 1.20 -0.44 -2.10
N HIS A 213 0.08 0.28 -2.13
CA HIS A 213 0.04 1.70 -1.78
C HIS A 213 -0.10 1.93 -0.26
N SER A 214 -0.34 0.89 0.53
CA SER A 214 -0.37 0.95 1.99
C SER A 214 1.04 0.86 2.56
N SER A 215 1.55 1.98 3.09
CA SER A 215 2.83 2.02 3.79
C SER A 215 2.85 1.02 4.96
N TYR A 216 1.72 0.89 5.66
CA TYR A 216 1.54 -0.07 6.74
C TYR A 216 1.79 -1.51 6.27
N HIS A 217 1.14 -1.96 5.19
CA HIS A 217 1.35 -3.33 4.70
C HIS A 217 2.79 -3.57 4.24
N ILE A 218 3.43 -2.58 3.62
CA ILE A 218 4.83 -2.72 3.21
C ILE A 218 5.73 -2.89 4.44
N ARG A 219 5.58 -2.03 5.46
CA ARG A 219 6.36 -2.08 6.70
C ARG A 219 6.16 -3.37 7.49
N HIS A 220 4.92 -3.83 7.60
CA HIS A 220 4.57 -4.99 8.41
C HIS A 220 4.87 -6.33 7.72
N LEU A 221 4.76 -6.39 6.38
CA LEU A 221 4.93 -7.65 5.64
C LEU A 221 6.33 -7.84 5.06
N CYS A 222 7.06 -6.76 4.75
CA CYS A 222 8.28 -6.81 3.95
C CYS A 222 9.53 -6.48 4.77
N ASP A 223 10.59 -7.27 4.59
CA ASP A 223 11.90 -7.04 5.24
C ASP A 223 12.79 -6.10 4.41
N GLN A 224 12.51 -6.02 3.11
CA GLN A 224 13.18 -5.14 2.16
C GLN A 224 12.15 -4.38 1.34
N ALA A 225 12.54 -3.26 0.74
CA ALA A 225 11.73 -2.56 -0.24
C ALA A 225 12.56 -2.07 -1.43
N ILE A 226 11.88 -1.83 -2.55
CA ILE A 226 12.38 -1.21 -3.77
C ILE A 226 11.54 0.04 -4.01
N TRP A 227 12.19 1.20 -4.09
CA TRP A 227 11.57 2.45 -4.48
C TRP A 227 11.78 2.71 -5.97
N LEU A 228 10.68 2.74 -6.74
CA LEU A 228 10.66 3.10 -8.15
C LEU A 228 10.24 4.55 -8.37
N LYS A 229 10.93 5.24 -9.28
CA LYS A 229 10.57 6.57 -9.76
C LYS A 229 10.88 6.71 -11.24
N GLY A 230 9.88 7.12 -12.02
CA GLY A 230 10.06 7.38 -13.46
C GLY A 230 10.64 6.19 -14.24
N GLY A 231 10.35 4.97 -13.80
CA GLY A 231 10.86 3.74 -14.40
C GLY A 231 12.28 3.34 -13.98
N GLN A 232 12.84 3.91 -12.90
CA GLN A 232 14.17 3.58 -12.38
C GLN A 232 14.09 3.18 -10.91
N VAL A 233 15.00 2.30 -10.46
CA VAL A 233 15.19 2.01 -9.02
C VAL A 233 15.98 3.17 -8.42
N MET A 234 15.35 3.88 -7.50
CA MET A 234 16.01 4.95 -6.75
C MET A 234 16.76 4.39 -5.54
N GLU A 235 16.14 3.41 -4.87
CA GLU A 235 16.70 2.79 -3.68
C GLU A 235 16.17 1.35 -3.55
N MET A 236 17.01 0.46 -3.02
CA MET A 236 16.63 -0.89 -2.60
C MET A 236 17.40 -1.24 -1.33
N GLY A 237 16.71 -1.77 -0.33
CA GLY A 237 17.33 -2.09 0.95
C GLY A 237 16.30 -2.38 2.04
N PRO A 238 16.68 -2.25 3.33
CA PRO A 238 15.77 -2.40 4.46
C PRO A 238 14.53 -1.51 4.33
N THR A 239 13.35 -2.10 4.59
CA THR A 239 12.05 -1.45 4.36
C THR A 239 11.96 -0.05 4.96
N GLU A 240 12.31 0.13 6.23
CA GLU A 240 12.19 1.45 6.89
C GLU A 240 13.07 2.53 6.26
N ALA A 241 14.30 2.19 5.85
CA ALA A 241 15.19 3.17 5.22
C ALA A 241 14.60 3.64 3.87
N VAL A 242 14.16 2.69 3.04
CA VAL A 242 13.59 2.97 1.72
C VAL A 242 12.25 3.70 1.84
N MET A 243 11.40 3.32 2.80
CA MET A 243 10.13 4.00 3.06
C MET A 243 10.35 5.44 3.55
N GLY A 244 11.34 5.67 4.42
CA GLY A 244 11.71 7.02 4.85
C GLY A 244 12.16 7.90 3.68
N SER A 245 13.01 7.38 2.79
CA SER A 245 13.42 8.08 1.56
C SER A 245 12.25 8.37 0.63
N TYR A 246 11.36 7.41 0.44
CA TYR A 246 10.17 7.57 -0.41
C TYR A 246 9.23 8.65 0.14
N GLU A 247 8.90 8.59 1.44
CA GLU A 247 8.03 9.57 2.09
C GLU A 247 8.62 10.98 2.04
N MET A 248 9.92 11.13 2.29
CA MET A 248 10.61 12.42 2.15
C MET A 248 10.47 12.98 0.73
N HIS A 249 10.62 12.13 -0.29
CA HIS A 249 10.42 12.55 -1.68
C HIS A 249 8.98 12.97 -1.97
N SER A 250 7.99 12.23 -1.46
CA SER A 250 6.58 12.58 -1.60
C SER A 250 6.25 13.93 -0.94
N ARG A 251 6.83 14.23 0.23
CA ARG A 251 6.65 15.50 0.95
C ARG A 251 7.19 16.69 0.16
N LEU A 252 8.46 16.63 -0.25
CA LEU A 252 9.10 17.71 -1.02
C LEU A 252 8.35 18.04 -2.31
N ARG A 253 7.63 17.06 -2.89
CA ARG A 253 6.78 17.26 -4.07
C ARG A 253 5.47 17.94 -3.75
N SER A 254 4.84 17.61 -2.62
CA SER A 254 3.63 18.26 -2.13
C SER A 254 3.87 19.73 -1.78
N ASP A 255 5.01 20.03 -1.13
CA ASP A 255 5.40 21.40 -0.79
C ASP A 255 5.70 22.25 -2.03
N ALA A 256 6.33 21.66 -3.05
CA ALA A 256 6.60 22.33 -4.32
C ALA A 256 5.34 22.56 -5.19
N ALA A 257 4.24 21.86 -4.90
CA ALA A 257 2.96 21.97 -5.61
C ALA A 257 1.97 22.93 -4.92
N ALA A 258 2.28 23.42 -3.71
CA ALA A 258 1.49 24.46 -3.06
C ALA A 258 1.66 25.79 -3.82
N PRO A 259 0.59 26.54 -4.13
CA PRO A 259 0.72 27.85 -4.74
C PRO A 259 1.47 28.77 -3.78
N ALA A 260 2.58 29.35 -4.25
CA ALA A 260 3.31 30.38 -3.50
C ALA A 260 2.32 31.50 -3.12
N PRO A 261 2.35 32.03 -1.87
CA PRO A 261 1.55 33.18 -1.53
C PRO A 261 1.93 34.32 -2.49
N HIS A 262 0.95 34.79 -3.26
CA HIS A 262 1.09 35.94 -4.13
C HIS A 262 1.43 37.15 -3.24
N LEU A 263 2.73 37.46 -3.09
CA LEU A 263 3.12 38.81 -2.67
C LEU A 263 2.84 39.72 -3.86
N ALA A 264 1.66 40.34 -3.87
CA ALA A 264 1.41 41.50 -4.70
C ALA A 264 2.24 42.66 -4.12
N LEU A 265 3.33 43.02 -4.82
CA LEU A 265 4.02 44.28 -4.60
C LEU A 265 3.06 45.40 -5.04
N ILE A 266 2.55 46.16 -4.08
CA ILE A 266 1.87 47.43 -4.36
C ILE A 266 2.97 48.47 -4.56
N GLU A 267 3.16 48.91 -5.80
CA GLU A 267 3.93 50.12 -6.09
C GLU A 267 3.15 51.33 -5.53
N GLY A 268 3.63 51.87 -4.41
CA GLY A 268 3.09 53.08 -3.82
C GLY A 268 3.62 54.33 -4.52
N SER A 269 2.72 55.14 -5.06
CA SER A 269 2.96 56.57 -5.24
C SER A 269 2.30 57.34 -4.10
N GLY A 270 3.11 57.96 -3.26
CA GLY A 270 2.81 59.22 -2.56
C GLY A 270 1.82 59.19 -1.41
N ASP A 271 2.39 59.35 -0.21
CA ASP A 271 1.87 59.99 1.00
C ASP A 271 0.75 59.35 1.85
N GLU A 272 1.13 59.22 3.12
CA GLU A 272 0.37 59.03 4.37
C GLU A 272 -0.38 57.71 4.62
N ILE A 273 0.15 56.94 5.58
CA ILE A 273 -0.45 55.75 6.18
C ILE A 273 -1.36 56.21 7.33
N ASP A 274 -2.68 56.11 7.13
CA ASP A 274 -3.66 56.08 8.22
C ASP A 274 -4.36 54.70 8.20
N VAL A 275 -4.25 53.95 9.29
CA VAL A 275 -4.80 52.59 9.41
C VAL A 275 -6.16 52.68 10.09
N THR A 276 -7.22 52.74 9.30
CA THR A 276 -8.59 52.46 9.76
C THR A 276 -9.08 51.15 9.16
N LEU A 277 -9.34 50.18 10.04
CA LEU A 277 -10.02 48.91 9.74
C LEU A 277 -11.49 49.20 9.44
N ASN A 278 -11.88 49.11 8.17
CA ASN A 278 -13.30 48.98 7.80
C ASN A 278 -13.61 47.54 7.42
N ALA A 279 -14.55 46.97 8.18
CA ALA A 279 -15.22 45.71 7.92
C ALA A 279 -16.40 45.95 6.98
N LEU A 280 -16.45 45.24 5.84
CA LEU A 280 -17.59 44.90 4.97
C LEU A 280 -17.03 43.84 3.99
N ASP A 281 -17.64 42.72 3.61
CA ASP A 281 -18.89 42.05 3.92
C ASP A 281 -18.74 40.59 3.45
N ASP A 282 -19.50 39.69 4.07
CA ASP A 282 -19.71 38.28 3.72
C ASP A 282 -20.09 38.09 2.24
N ASP A 283 -19.29 37.34 1.47
CA ASP A 283 -19.76 36.32 0.50
C ASP A 283 -18.58 35.70 -0.28
N LEU A 284 -17.76 34.89 0.40
CA LEU A 284 -16.87 33.92 -0.23
C LEU A 284 -17.07 32.58 0.48
N PRO A 285 -17.38 31.47 -0.23
CA PRO A 285 -17.59 30.19 0.43
C PRO A 285 -16.29 29.74 1.11
N ALA A 286 -16.37 29.55 2.41
CA ALA A 286 -15.30 29.05 3.26
C ALA A 286 -14.99 27.58 2.92
N GLU A 287 -14.19 27.34 1.89
CA GLU A 287 -13.49 26.06 1.67
C GLU A 287 -11.99 26.25 1.92
N SER A 288 -11.58 26.08 3.17
CA SER A 288 -10.27 25.54 3.56
C SER A 288 -10.24 25.28 5.08
N ALA A 289 -11.16 24.44 5.54
CA ALA A 289 -10.87 23.60 6.68
C ALA A 289 -10.23 22.33 6.11
N THR A 290 -8.96 22.09 6.42
CA THR A 290 -8.26 20.83 6.17
C THR A 290 -8.96 19.71 6.94
N THR A 291 -10.02 19.17 6.37
CA THR A 291 -10.72 17.98 6.87
C THR A 291 -9.93 16.75 6.46
N GLY A 292 -9.50 15.95 7.45
CA GLY A 292 -8.81 14.69 7.23
C GLY A 292 -9.55 13.76 6.26
N THR A 293 -8.79 12.93 5.54
CA THR A 293 -9.35 12.02 4.55
C THR A 293 -9.83 10.75 5.26
N ARG A 294 -11.14 10.50 5.24
CA ARG A 294 -11.69 9.20 5.62
C ARG A 294 -11.62 8.28 4.41
N MET A 295 -10.91 7.17 4.54
CA MET A 295 -11.01 6.10 3.56
C MET A 295 -12.34 5.38 3.77
N PRO A 296 -13.12 5.10 2.71
CA PRO A 296 -14.45 4.52 2.87
C PRO A 296 -14.39 3.14 3.53
N SER A 297 -15.33 2.91 4.45
CA SER A 297 -15.65 1.60 4.99
C SER A 297 -15.99 0.61 3.87
N SER A 298 -15.72 -0.68 4.07
CA SER A 298 -16.13 -1.72 3.11
C SER A 298 -17.63 -1.60 2.76
N PRO A 299 -18.03 -1.93 1.51
CA PRO A 299 -19.40 -1.75 1.02
C PRO A 299 -20.46 -2.62 1.71
N ASP A 300 -20.08 -3.48 2.66
CA ASP A 300 -20.95 -4.50 3.23
C ASP A 300 -21.78 -3.99 4.43
N GLY A 301 -21.53 -2.78 4.94
CA GLY A 301 -22.36 -2.11 5.96
C GLY A 301 -22.49 -2.86 7.31
N LEU A 302 -21.73 -3.94 7.52
CA LEU A 302 -21.88 -4.91 8.60
C LEU A 302 -20.52 -5.27 9.21
N GLY A 303 -20.03 -4.49 10.17
CA GLY A 303 -19.08 -5.07 11.12
C GLY A 303 -18.31 -4.09 11.98
N ALA A 304 -17.30 -3.44 11.44
CA ALA A 304 -16.33 -2.67 12.22
C ALA A 304 -16.16 -1.25 11.67
N SER A 305 -16.04 -0.25 12.56
CA SER A 305 -15.91 1.16 12.18
C SER A 305 -15.28 1.98 13.29
N MET A 306 -14.48 2.98 12.94
CA MET A 306 -14.00 3.98 13.88
C MET A 306 -15.16 4.92 14.25
N LEU A 307 -15.43 5.10 15.55
CA LEU A 307 -16.52 5.96 16.04
C LEU A 307 -15.99 7.33 16.43
N SER A 308 -14.89 7.38 17.18
CA SER A 308 -14.21 8.61 17.55
C SER A 308 -12.71 8.39 17.76
N VAL A 309 -11.95 9.44 17.50
CA VAL A 309 -10.54 9.59 17.86
C VAL A 309 -10.43 10.96 18.49
N ALA A 310 -10.27 11.01 19.81
CA ALA A 310 -10.28 12.24 20.58
C ALA A 310 -8.92 12.47 21.23
N ILE A 311 -8.39 13.69 21.09
CA ILE A 311 -7.21 14.14 21.81
C ILE A 311 -7.70 14.94 23.04
N ALA A 312 -7.24 14.57 24.23
CA ALA A 312 -7.56 15.31 25.45
C ALA A 312 -6.85 16.67 25.49
N ASP A 313 -7.37 17.61 26.29
CA ASP A 313 -6.74 18.90 26.57
C ASP A 313 -6.44 19.76 25.33
N LEU A 314 -7.30 19.67 24.30
CA LEU A 314 -7.28 20.60 23.17
C LEU A 314 -8.05 21.87 23.50
N GLY A 315 -7.34 23.00 23.51
CA GLY A 315 -7.88 24.35 23.68
C GLY A 315 -8.40 24.97 22.39
N GLU A 316 -8.56 26.29 22.40
CA GLU A 316 -9.08 27.04 21.25
C GLU A 316 -8.04 27.24 20.13
N GLY A 317 -8.53 27.49 18.90
CA GLY A 317 -7.72 27.80 17.72
C GLY A 317 -7.93 26.84 16.55
N LYS A 318 -7.29 27.15 15.42
CA LYS A 318 -7.28 26.33 14.20
C LYS A 318 -5.85 26.28 13.63
N PRO A 319 -5.06 25.20 13.88
CA PRO A 319 -5.41 24.03 14.71
C PRO A 319 -5.50 24.36 16.21
N PRO A 320 -6.28 23.60 17.00
CA PRO A 320 -6.36 23.77 18.45
C PRO A 320 -5.00 23.55 19.12
N LEU A 321 -4.72 24.26 20.21
CA LEU A 321 -3.50 24.09 21.01
C LEU A 321 -3.67 22.93 21.99
N LEU A 322 -2.72 22.00 22.06
CA LEU A 322 -2.64 21.04 23.16
C LEU A 322 -2.14 21.76 24.41
N GLU A 323 -3.03 21.91 25.39
CA GLU A 323 -2.78 22.64 26.64
C GLU A 323 -2.09 21.77 27.71
N SER A 324 -1.94 20.47 27.43
CA SER A 324 -1.22 19.51 28.27
C SER A 324 0.19 19.24 27.75
N VAL A 325 1.08 18.84 28.66
CA VAL A 325 2.40 18.29 28.30
C VAL A 325 2.32 16.83 27.88
N ASP A 326 1.21 16.15 28.16
CA ASP A 326 0.97 14.77 27.75
C ASP A 326 0.07 14.74 26.50
N LEU A 327 0.37 13.85 25.56
CA LEU A 327 -0.58 13.53 24.49
C LEU A 327 -1.39 12.31 24.90
N VAL A 328 -2.69 12.50 25.12
CA VAL A 328 -3.63 11.42 25.41
C VAL A 328 -4.62 11.31 24.26
N VAL A 329 -4.65 10.15 23.62
CA VAL A 329 -5.53 9.86 22.48
C VAL A 329 -6.45 8.70 22.84
N THR A 330 -7.75 8.96 22.81
CA THR A 330 -8.79 7.96 23.09
C THR A 330 -9.45 7.54 21.78
N PHE A 331 -9.44 6.24 21.52
CA PHE A 331 -10.09 5.62 20.37
C PHE A 331 -11.37 4.95 20.85
N HIS A 332 -12.51 5.25 20.24
CA HIS A 332 -13.72 4.45 20.37
C HIS A 332 -14.06 3.84 19.03
N VAL A 333 -14.25 2.52 19.00
CA VAL A 333 -14.50 1.78 17.77
C VAL A 333 -15.58 0.73 17.95
N ARG A 334 -16.26 0.41 16.86
CA ARG A 334 -17.10 -0.78 16.76
C ARG A 334 -16.27 -1.90 16.13
N GLY A 335 -16.19 -3.06 16.78
CA GLY A 335 -15.56 -4.25 16.23
C GLY A 335 -16.57 -5.14 15.48
N ARG A 336 -16.07 -6.09 14.68
CA ARG A 336 -16.92 -7.00 13.90
C ARG A 336 -17.42 -8.15 14.78
N GLY A 337 -18.66 -8.04 15.27
CA GLY A 337 -19.23 -9.06 16.16
C GLY A 337 -18.53 -9.07 17.52
N ASP A 338 -18.09 -10.25 17.97
CA ASP A 338 -17.33 -10.43 19.22
C ASP A 338 -15.81 -10.36 19.05
N GLU A 339 -15.34 -10.11 17.82
CA GLU A 339 -13.92 -10.00 17.51
C GLU A 339 -13.27 -8.84 18.27
N ARG A 340 -12.09 -9.10 18.86
CA ARG A 340 -11.26 -8.06 19.47
C ARG A 340 -10.50 -7.33 18.36
N PRO A 341 -10.76 -6.05 18.09
CA PRO A 341 -10.04 -5.30 17.07
C PRO A 341 -8.65 -4.92 17.55
N ASN A 342 -7.77 -4.57 16.61
CA ASN A 342 -6.53 -3.86 16.89
C ASN A 342 -6.59 -2.42 16.39
N LEU A 343 -5.94 -1.52 17.12
CA LEU A 343 -5.86 -0.09 16.81
C LEU A 343 -4.42 0.29 16.46
N GLY A 344 -4.29 1.10 15.41
CA GLY A 344 -3.05 1.75 15.00
C GLY A 344 -3.15 3.26 15.15
N PHE A 345 -2.04 3.87 15.52
CA PHE A 345 -1.85 5.30 15.68
C PHE A 345 -0.63 5.73 14.88
N MET A 346 -0.71 6.90 14.24
CA MET A 346 0.45 7.57 13.67
C MET A 346 0.37 9.05 13.98
N ILE A 347 1.49 9.63 14.42
CA ILE A 347 1.64 11.07 14.58
C ILE A 347 2.69 11.59 13.60
N GLU A 348 2.34 12.68 12.96
CA GLU A 348 3.11 13.31 11.90
C GLU A 348 3.21 14.82 12.20
N GLN A 349 4.28 15.48 11.78
CA GLN A 349 4.26 16.94 11.65
C GLN A 349 3.30 17.31 10.51
N SER A 350 2.61 18.44 10.61
CA SER A 350 1.58 18.84 9.62
C SER A 350 2.12 19.04 8.19
N GLN A 351 3.44 19.10 8.00
CA GLN A 351 4.12 19.07 6.69
C GLN A 351 4.44 17.62 6.21
N GLY A 352 3.70 16.62 6.70
CA GLY A 352 3.80 15.20 6.32
C GLY A 352 4.88 14.39 7.05
N THR A 353 5.78 15.07 7.78
CA THR A 353 6.67 14.62 8.87
C THR A 353 6.34 13.39 9.73
N GLY A 354 6.25 12.14 9.25
CA GLY A 354 6.05 10.97 10.13
C GLY A 354 7.02 10.92 11.31
N ILE A 355 6.49 10.93 12.54
CA ILE A 355 7.29 10.98 13.78
C ILE A 355 7.37 9.59 14.39
N THR A 356 6.21 8.96 14.62
CA THR A 356 6.11 7.59 15.09
C THR A 356 4.77 6.99 14.69
N SER A 357 4.74 5.68 14.54
CA SER A 357 3.53 4.87 14.44
C SER A 357 3.58 3.76 15.48
N LEU A 358 2.45 3.44 16.08
CA LEU A 358 2.31 2.38 17.08
C LEU A 358 1.03 1.59 16.76
N ALA A 359 1.03 0.30 17.07
CA ALA A 359 -0.16 -0.51 16.96
C ALA A 359 -0.28 -1.46 18.15
N THR A 360 -1.50 -1.58 18.67
CA THR A 360 -1.81 -2.42 19.84
C THR A 360 -1.30 -3.86 19.74
N HIS A 361 -1.40 -4.51 18.57
CA HIS A 361 -0.91 -5.88 18.36
C HIS A 361 0.62 -6.01 18.35
N GLU A 362 1.37 -4.97 17.95
CA GLU A 362 2.84 -5.00 17.95
C GLU A 362 3.42 -4.85 19.36
N GLU A 363 2.67 -4.21 20.25
CA GLU A 363 3.07 -3.95 21.65
C GLU A 363 2.39 -4.87 22.67
N GLY A 364 1.55 -5.81 22.23
CA GLY A 364 0.81 -6.70 23.11
C GLY A 364 -0.28 -6.01 23.94
N ALA A 365 -0.71 -4.82 23.52
CA ALA A 365 -1.81 -4.07 24.13
C ALA A 365 -3.16 -4.57 23.59
N HIS A 366 -4.23 -4.40 24.38
CA HIS A 366 -5.56 -4.91 24.04
C HIS A 366 -6.63 -3.86 24.31
N PRO A 367 -7.47 -3.49 23.32
CA PRO A 367 -8.62 -2.62 23.57
C PRO A 367 -9.58 -3.23 24.60
N ARG A 368 -10.13 -2.38 25.45
CA ARG A 368 -11.12 -2.71 26.47
C ARG A 368 -12.52 -2.75 25.86
N ARG A 369 -13.25 -3.83 26.08
CA ARG A 369 -14.66 -3.94 25.66
C ARG A 369 -15.57 -3.14 26.59
N LEU A 370 -16.44 -2.32 26.04
CA LEU A 370 -17.44 -1.52 26.75
C LEU A 370 -18.78 -2.26 26.85
N ALA A 371 -19.65 -1.80 27.76
CA ALA A 371 -20.94 -2.43 28.05
C ALA A 371 -21.92 -2.42 26.87
N ASP A 372 -21.78 -1.45 25.96
CA ASP A 372 -22.58 -1.32 24.74
C ASP A 372 -22.05 -2.19 23.57
N GLY A 373 -21.01 -2.99 23.82
CA GLY A 373 -20.37 -3.85 22.83
C GLY A 373 -19.32 -3.16 21.95
N THR A 374 -19.05 -1.87 22.14
CA THR A 374 -17.94 -1.16 21.50
C THR A 374 -16.61 -1.42 22.21
N TRP A 375 -15.51 -0.92 21.63
CA TRP A 375 -14.16 -1.08 22.17
C TRP A 375 -13.51 0.29 22.35
N GLU A 376 -12.73 0.41 23.43
CA GLU A 376 -11.97 1.60 23.78
C GLU A 376 -10.49 1.25 23.95
N SER A 377 -9.60 2.14 23.51
CA SER A 377 -8.19 2.11 23.90
C SER A 377 -7.72 3.53 24.14
N VAL A 378 -6.83 3.71 25.11
CA VAL A 378 -6.21 4.99 25.43
C VAL A 378 -4.71 4.88 25.22
N LEU A 379 -4.18 5.71 24.32
CA LEU A 379 -2.74 5.86 24.09
C LEU A 379 -2.26 7.11 24.80
N ARG A 380 -1.25 6.98 25.66
CA ARG A 380 -0.63 8.11 26.36
C ARG A 380 0.85 8.21 26.03
N PHE A 381 1.27 9.40 25.57
CA PHE A 381 2.66 9.82 25.53
C PHE A 381 2.91 10.81 26.68
N PRO A 382 3.41 10.34 27.83
CA PRO A 382 3.76 11.23 28.93
C PRO A 382 4.93 12.16 28.55
N ASN A 383 4.84 13.42 28.95
CA ASN A 383 5.82 14.47 28.67
C ASN A 383 6.21 14.49 27.19
N LEU A 384 5.21 14.65 26.32
CA LEU A 384 5.31 14.58 24.86
C LEU A 384 6.60 15.29 24.40
N PRO A 385 7.64 14.52 24.05
CA PRO A 385 8.97 15.05 23.82
C PRO A 385 9.08 15.59 22.39
N LEU A 386 8.12 16.40 21.95
CA LEU A 386 8.12 17.01 20.63
C LEU A 386 8.53 18.48 20.72
N HIS A 387 9.00 19.02 19.60
CA HIS A 387 9.28 20.45 19.49
C HIS A 387 7.98 21.25 19.36
N SER A 388 8.04 22.55 19.61
CA SER A 388 6.93 23.43 19.28
C SER A 388 6.63 23.36 17.78
N GLY A 389 5.38 23.14 17.39
CA GLY A 389 5.00 22.96 16.01
C GLY A 389 3.56 22.50 15.82
N GLU A 390 3.20 22.25 14.56
CA GLU A 390 1.90 21.70 14.16
C GLU A 390 2.02 20.22 13.83
N TYR A 391 1.09 19.43 14.36
CA TYR A 391 1.08 17.98 14.28
C TYR A 391 -0.28 17.49 13.83
N VAL A 392 -0.31 16.27 13.30
CA VAL A 392 -1.53 15.60 12.88
C VAL A 392 -1.50 14.13 13.29
N VAL A 393 -2.65 13.64 13.73
CA VAL A 393 -2.87 12.24 14.09
C VAL A 393 -3.65 11.52 13.00
N SER A 394 -3.16 10.36 12.61
CA SER A 394 -3.84 9.36 11.79
C SER A 394 -4.17 8.14 12.65
N ALA A 395 -5.31 7.49 12.38
CA ALA A 395 -5.80 6.35 13.13
C ALA A 395 -6.23 5.21 12.20
N TYR A 396 -5.99 3.97 12.62
CA TYR A 396 -6.26 2.76 11.85
C TYR A 396 -7.00 1.74 12.73
N LEU A 397 -8.01 1.09 12.16
CA LEU A 397 -8.74 -0.01 12.78
C LEU A 397 -8.48 -1.28 12.00
N PHE A 398 -7.98 -2.31 12.69
CA PHE A 398 -7.67 -3.60 12.13
C PHE A 398 -8.51 -4.72 12.75
N ASP A 399 -8.48 -5.87 12.10
CA ASP A 399 -8.97 -7.12 12.63
C ASP A 399 -8.11 -7.66 13.81
N GLU A 400 -8.52 -8.78 14.41
CA GLU A 400 -7.86 -9.43 15.55
C GLU A 400 -6.42 -9.85 15.24
N SER A 401 -6.10 -10.12 13.97
CA SER A 401 -4.74 -10.43 13.54
C SER A 401 -3.84 -9.20 13.38
N GLY A 402 -4.42 -8.00 13.27
CA GLY A 402 -3.70 -6.77 12.96
C GLY A 402 -3.38 -6.60 11.47
N LEU A 403 -3.83 -7.52 10.61
CA LEU A 403 -3.43 -7.56 9.21
C LEU A 403 -4.47 -6.96 8.26
N VAL A 404 -5.76 -7.12 8.56
CA VAL A 404 -6.83 -6.61 7.71
C VAL A 404 -7.31 -5.27 8.22
N LEU A 405 -7.07 -4.23 7.43
CA LEU A 405 -7.54 -2.88 7.70
C LEU A 405 -9.06 -2.77 7.46
N TYR A 406 -9.80 -2.42 8.50
CA TYR A 406 -11.24 -2.20 8.47
C TYR A 406 -11.64 -0.76 8.22
N ASP A 407 -10.95 0.19 8.85
CA ASP A 407 -11.23 1.62 8.74
C ASP A 407 -9.94 2.41 8.96
N ALA A 408 -9.80 3.56 8.29
CA ALA A 408 -8.64 4.43 8.44
C ALA A 408 -9.04 5.90 8.31
N TRP A 409 -8.66 6.68 9.33
CA TRP A 409 -8.84 8.11 9.38
C TRP A 409 -7.47 8.76 9.22
N LEU A 410 -7.14 9.20 8.00
CA LEU A 410 -5.84 9.72 7.64
C LEU A 410 -5.80 11.24 7.80
N HIS A 411 -4.72 11.75 8.41
CA HIS A 411 -4.54 13.16 8.74
C HIS A 411 -5.76 13.75 9.44
N TYR A 412 -6.31 13.02 10.42
CA TYR A 412 -7.64 13.27 10.96
C TYR A 412 -7.70 14.46 11.91
N GLN A 413 -6.85 14.44 12.95
CA GLN A 413 -6.89 15.45 14.00
C GLN A 413 -5.59 16.24 14.02
N HIS A 414 -5.65 17.49 13.56
CA HIS A 414 -4.55 18.45 13.66
C HIS A 414 -4.54 19.13 15.04
N PHE A 415 -3.35 19.40 15.56
CA PHE A 415 -3.16 20.17 16.78
C PHE A 415 -1.82 20.91 16.76
N ARG A 416 -1.74 22.00 17.54
CA ARG A 416 -0.49 22.71 17.83
C ARG A 416 0.06 22.20 19.16
N PHE A 417 1.36 22.04 19.26
CA PHE A 417 2.04 21.77 20.51
C PHE A 417 3.10 22.83 20.75
N VAL A 418 3.23 23.30 21.99
CA VAL A 418 4.28 24.22 22.40
C VAL A 418 5.12 23.50 23.46
N SER A 419 6.35 23.16 23.09
CA SER A 419 7.26 22.46 23.98
C SER A 419 7.63 23.36 25.16
N PRO A 420 7.52 22.87 26.41
CA PRO A 420 7.92 23.62 27.60
C PRO A 420 9.45 23.75 27.75
N THR A 421 10.23 23.03 26.93
CA THR A 421 11.70 22.97 27.01
C THR A 421 12.38 23.28 25.67
N LEU A 422 13.39 24.15 25.69
CA LEU A 422 14.30 24.44 24.57
C LEU A 422 15.45 23.43 24.52
N MET A 423 15.18 22.17 24.15
CA MET A 423 16.25 21.18 23.95
C MET A 423 16.45 20.88 22.46
N PRO A 424 17.64 21.12 21.87
CA PRO A 424 17.94 20.66 20.52
C PRO A 424 18.26 19.15 20.50
N GLY A 425 17.42 18.38 19.79
CA GLY A 425 17.88 17.27 18.95
C GLY A 425 18.25 15.93 19.60
N LEU A 426 17.35 15.32 20.39
CA LEU A 426 17.09 13.87 20.36
C LEU A 426 15.86 13.58 21.21
N VAL A 427 14.94 12.75 20.70
CA VAL A 427 13.68 12.43 21.37
C VAL A 427 13.57 10.92 21.54
N ARG A 428 13.29 10.48 22.77
CA ARG A 428 12.82 9.11 23.06
C ARG A 428 11.40 9.26 23.55
N LEU A 429 10.42 8.67 22.88
CA LEU A 429 9.00 8.74 23.22
C LEU A 429 8.65 7.61 24.20
N PRO A 430 8.60 7.85 25.53
CA PRO A 430 7.99 6.86 26.43
C PRO A 430 6.49 6.85 26.12
N HIS A 431 5.87 5.69 26.06
CA HIS A 431 4.44 5.53 25.84
C HIS A 431 3.94 4.34 26.66
N GLU A 432 2.68 4.43 27.08
CA GLU A 432 1.98 3.36 27.78
C GLU A 432 0.58 3.20 27.18
N TRP A 433 0.18 1.95 26.94
CA TRP A 433 -1.20 1.58 26.63
C TRP A 433 -1.92 1.18 27.92
N THR A 434 -3.14 1.67 28.11
CA THR A 434 -4.03 1.26 29.22
C THR A 434 -5.44 0.95 28.76
#